data_AF-A0A7C3NWX7-F1
#
_entry.id   AF-A0A7C3NWX7-F1
#
_cell.length_a   1.000
_cell.length_b   1.000
_cell.length_c   1.000
_cell.angle_alpha   90.00
_cell.angle_beta   90.00
_cell.angle_gamma   90.00
#
_symmetry.space_group_name_H-M   'P 1'
#
loop_
_entity.id
_entity.type
_entity.pdbx_description
1 polymer ?
#
loop_
_entity_poly.entity_id
_entity_poly.type
_entity_poly.pdbx_seq_one_letter_code
_entity_poly.pdbx_strand_id
1 'polypeptide(L)'
;MAAGKWLIGLGVLGMFLGVFAFDAVFPYLPEWGIRSYPQSMTLPVVLGVSYGALAVTFGVLVLLMVALADSLDPGKRFEPARPGAPVLTREWGWVSTGILAGLVILAATAQGQYLGISGGFAALTSHVTDLFGYRLASVTVLDDTTAWRAAMVAGLFPGAMLSAFLSGSVRNVPVTPLWSAAFESGMKSRASAVFAGGFLIMLGALVGGGCTTGQFMAGFPTLSVGSFAMGMTFFAVGMATAFLLYWGRWRKLAEVRGRALDLATD
;
A
#
# COMPACT_ATOMS: atom_id res chain seq x y z
N MET A 1 21.76 14.30 -9.55
CA MET A 1 22.30 13.26 -8.64
C MET A 1 21.30 12.11 -8.53
N ALA A 2 21.72 10.89 -8.84
CA ALA A 2 20.93 9.65 -9.00
C ALA A 2 20.38 9.05 -7.69
N ALA A 3 19.95 9.89 -6.74
CA ALA A 3 19.62 9.48 -5.38
C ALA A 3 18.31 8.68 -5.23
N GLY A 4 17.31 8.92 -6.10
CA GLY A 4 15.96 8.39 -5.91
C GLY A 4 15.86 6.86 -5.98
N LYS A 5 16.57 6.23 -6.92
CA LYS A 5 16.46 4.78 -7.17
C LYS A 5 17.12 3.94 -6.07
N TRP A 6 18.26 4.38 -5.53
CA TRP A 6 18.94 3.70 -4.43
C TRP A 6 18.18 3.78 -3.10
N LEU A 7 17.42 4.87 -2.89
CA LEU A 7 16.56 5.01 -1.70
C LEU A 7 15.43 3.97 -1.69
N ILE A 8 14.88 3.62 -2.86
CA ILE A 8 13.86 2.57 -2.97
C ILE A 8 14.44 1.23 -2.49
N GLY A 9 15.65 0.87 -2.96
CA GLY A 9 16.33 -0.34 -2.52
C GLY A 9 16.56 -0.38 -1.01
N LEU A 10 16.91 0.75 -0.41
CA LEU A 10 17.09 0.86 1.04
C LEU A 10 15.75 0.71 1.81
N GLY A 11 14.65 1.25 1.28
CA GLY A 11 13.32 1.05 1.85
C GLY A 11 12.89 -0.42 1.79
N VAL A 12 13.14 -1.09 0.66
CA VAL A 12 12.89 -2.53 0.49
C VAL A 12 13.73 -3.36 1.46
N LEU A 13 15.00 -3.01 1.66
CA LEU A 13 15.86 -3.64 2.66
C LEU A 13 15.29 -3.45 4.09
N GLY A 14 14.80 -2.25 4.40
CA GLY A 14 14.07 -1.98 5.65
C GLY A 14 12.84 -2.87 5.81
N MET A 15 12.06 -3.05 4.74
CA MET A 15 10.90 -3.94 4.73
C MET A 15 11.28 -5.39 5.04
N PHE A 16 12.31 -5.95 4.39
CA PHE A 16 12.81 -7.30 4.69
C PHE A 16 13.26 -7.42 6.15
N LEU A 17 13.98 -6.42 6.68
CA LEU A 17 14.34 -6.42 8.10
C LEU A 17 13.10 -6.38 9.01
N GLY A 18 12.04 -5.69 8.60
CA GLY A 18 10.74 -5.69 9.28
C GLY A 18 10.08 -7.06 9.31
N VAL A 19 10.25 -7.88 8.26
CA VAL A 19 9.80 -9.28 8.26
C VAL A 19 10.55 -10.09 9.31
N PHE A 20 11.88 -9.99 9.37
CA PHE A 20 12.68 -10.69 10.37
C PHE A 20 12.37 -10.24 11.80
N ALA A 21 12.18 -8.94 12.01
CA ALA A 21 11.78 -8.42 13.32
C ALA A 21 10.39 -8.92 13.72
N PHE A 22 9.45 -9.00 12.77
CA PHE A 22 8.16 -9.62 13.00
C PHE A 22 8.30 -11.10 13.37
N ASP A 23 9.12 -11.85 12.64
CA ASP A 23 9.38 -13.27 12.90
C ASP A 23 9.92 -13.51 14.32
N ALA A 24 10.82 -12.65 14.78
CA ALA A 24 11.38 -12.70 16.14
C ALA A 24 10.32 -12.44 17.23
N VAL A 25 9.35 -11.57 16.95
CA VAL A 25 8.29 -11.19 17.91
C VAL A 25 7.07 -12.12 17.80
N PHE A 26 6.89 -12.79 16.66
CA PHE A 26 5.73 -13.61 16.34
C PHE A 26 5.33 -14.63 17.42
N PRO A 27 6.26 -15.39 18.04
CA PRO A 27 5.93 -16.36 19.09
C PRO A 27 5.30 -15.73 20.34
N TYR A 28 5.59 -14.46 20.61
CA TYR A 28 5.13 -13.74 21.81
C TYR A 28 3.81 -12.99 21.59
N LEU A 29 3.40 -12.78 20.32
CA LEU A 29 2.17 -12.05 20.00
C LEU A 29 0.89 -12.66 20.60
N PRO A 30 0.72 -14.00 20.66
CA PRO A 30 -0.42 -14.61 21.33
C PRO A 30 -0.43 -14.36 22.84
N GLU A 31 0.74 -14.39 23.48
CA GLU A 31 0.88 -14.18 24.94
C GLU A 31 0.51 -12.74 25.34
N TRP A 32 0.81 -11.78 24.47
CA TRP A 32 0.43 -10.38 24.67
C TRP A 32 -1.04 -10.09 24.34
N GLY A 33 -1.81 -11.08 23.92
CA GLY A 33 -3.21 -10.92 23.51
C GLY A 33 -3.38 -10.06 22.25
N ILE A 34 -2.30 -9.78 21.52
CA ILE A 34 -2.31 -8.94 20.30
C ILE A 34 -2.93 -9.71 19.13
N ARG A 35 -2.75 -11.04 19.09
CA ARG A 35 -3.26 -11.88 18.01
C ARG A 35 -4.19 -12.97 18.53
N SER A 36 -5.46 -12.88 18.14
CA SER A 36 -6.48 -13.92 18.37
C SER A 36 -6.65 -14.78 17.11
N TYR A 37 -7.30 -15.95 17.25
CA TYR A 37 -7.70 -16.78 16.11
C TYR A 37 -8.53 -15.96 15.11
N PRO A 38 -8.34 -16.14 13.79
CA PRO A 38 -9.05 -15.38 12.78
C PRO A 38 -10.56 -15.62 12.91
N GLN A 39 -11.26 -14.62 13.43
CA GLN A 39 -12.72 -14.56 13.43
C GLN A 39 -13.14 -13.86 12.14
N SER A 40 -13.67 -14.60 11.18
CA SER A 40 -14.19 -14.03 9.93
C SER A 40 -15.58 -13.44 10.17
N MET A 41 -15.64 -12.28 10.83
CA MET A 41 -16.89 -11.53 10.96
C MET A 41 -17.06 -10.60 9.75
N THR A 42 -18.14 -10.80 9.00
CA THR A 42 -18.54 -9.93 7.89
C THR A 42 -19.79 -9.14 8.26
N LEU A 43 -19.93 -7.95 7.68
CA LEU A 43 -21.05 -7.04 7.92
C LEU A 43 -22.43 -7.73 7.70
N PRO A 44 -22.62 -8.57 6.66
CA PRO A 44 -23.87 -9.31 6.47
C PRO A 44 -24.24 -10.23 7.64
N VAL A 45 -23.26 -10.89 8.25
CA VAL A 45 -23.48 -11.78 9.41
C VAL A 45 -23.90 -10.97 10.63
N VAL A 46 -23.31 -9.78 10.81
CA VAL A 46 -23.63 -8.88 11.93
C VAL A 46 -25.01 -8.23 11.77
N LEU A 47 -25.37 -7.84 10.55
CA LEU A 47 -26.62 -7.14 10.24
C LEU A 47 -27.80 -8.08 9.96
N GLY A 48 -27.56 -9.37 9.75
CA GLY A 48 -28.60 -10.34 9.38
C GLY A 48 -29.19 -10.11 7.98
N VAL A 49 -28.43 -9.50 7.06
CA VAL A 49 -28.89 -9.13 5.70
C VAL A 49 -28.22 -10.03 4.66
N SER A 50 -28.85 -10.19 3.50
CA SER A 50 -28.25 -10.94 2.39
C SER A 50 -26.95 -10.28 1.92
N TYR A 51 -25.90 -11.11 1.74
CA TYR A 51 -24.59 -10.66 1.27
C TYR A 51 -24.69 -9.90 -0.06
N GLY A 52 -25.45 -10.45 -1.01
CA GLY A 52 -25.57 -9.88 -2.36
C GLY A 52 -26.19 -8.48 -2.36
N ALA A 53 -27.29 -8.27 -1.63
CA ALA A 53 -27.91 -6.95 -1.55
C ALA A 53 -26.97 -5.94 -0.90
N LEU A 54 -26.33 -6.31 0.22
CA LEU A 54 -25.43 -5.42 0.92
C LEU A 54 -24.18 -5.07 0.09
N ALA A 55 -23.61 -6.04 -0.62
CA ALA A 55 -22.46 -5.82 -1.48
C ALA A 55 -22.79 -4.89 -2.65
N VAL A 56 -23.95 -5.07 -3.31
CA VAL A 56 -24.39 -4.19 -4.40
C VAL A 56 -24.67 -2.79 -3.87
N THR A 57 -25.41 -2.65 -2.76
CA THR A 57 -25.70 -1.35 -2.16
C THR A 57 -24.43 -0.62 -1.74
N PHE A 58 -23.50 -1.31 -1.09
CA PHE A 58 -22.22 -0.74 -0.68
C PHE A 58 -21.37 -0.33 -1.90
N GLY A 59 -21.30 -1.17 -2.93
CA GLY A 59 -20.60 -0.86 -4.18
C GLY A 59 -21.16 0.39 -4.87
N VAL A 60 -22.49 0.48 -4.99
CA VAL A 60 -23.16 1.67 -5.57
C VAL A 60 -22.86 2.91 -4.73
N LEU A 61 -22.93 2.81 -3.40
CA LEU A 61 -22.62 3.92 -2.50
C LEU A 61 -21.17 4.40 -2.67
N VAL A 62 -20.20 3.48 -2.74
CA VAL A 62 -18.79 3.83 -2.97
C VAL A 62 -18.61 4.48 -4.33
N LEU A 63 -19.25 3.99 -5.38
CA LEU A 63 -19.18 4.61 -6.71
C LEU A 63 -19.77 6.02 -6.72
N LEU A 64 -20.91 6.24 -6.04
CA LEU A 64 -21.51 7.56 -5.89
C LEU A 64 -20.61 8.49 -5.09
N MET A 65 -20.01 8.00 -4.00
CA MET A 65 -19.07 8.76 -3.18
C MET A 65 -17.83 9.16 -4.00
N VAL A 66 -17.27 8.24 -4.78
CA VAL A 66 -16.11 8.52 -5.65
C VAL A 66 -16.48 9.51 -6.75
N ALA A 67 -17.64 9.34 -7.39
CA ALA A 67 -18.12 10.29 -8.40
C ALA A 67 -18.36 11.69 -7.82
N LEU A 68 -18.90 11.77 -6.60
CA LEU A 68 -19.07 13.03 -5.88
C LEU A 68 -17.73 13.66 -5.52
N ALA A 69 -16.80 12.89 -4.95
CA ALA A 69 -15.47 13.35 -4.60
C ALA A 69 -14.71 13.86 -5.84
N ASP A 70 -14.78 13.12 -6.95
CA ASP A 70 -14.23 13.53 -8.24
C ASP A 70 -14.90 14.82 -8.74
N SER A 71 -16.23 14.98 -8.60
CA SER A 71 -16.93 16.20 -9.02
C SER A 71 -16.56 17.45 -8.19
N LEU A 72 -16.22 17.25 -6.91
CA LEU A 72 -15.90 18.31 -5.97
C LEU A 72 -14.41 18.68 -5.96
N ASP A 73 -13.55 17.86 -6.57
CA ASP A 73 -12.10 18.08 -6.54
C ASP A 73 -11.71 19.34 -7.34
N PRO A 74 -11.30 20.43 -6.64
CA PRO A 74 -10.88 21.67 -7.30
C PRO A 74 -9.52 21.54 -8.00
N GLY A 75 -8.80 20.44 -7.77
CA GLY A 75 -7.49 20.13 -8.30
C GLY A 75 -7.48 19.29 -9.58
N LYS A 76 -8.63 19.08 -10.25
CA LYS A 76 -8.74 18.37 -11.53
C LYS A 76 -7.86 18.98 -12.63
N ARG A 77 -6.58 18.63 -12.62
CA ARG A 77 -5.59 18.92 -13.65
C ARG A 77 -5.18 17.60 -14.26
N PHE A 78 -6.09 16.97 -15.01
CA PHE A 78 -5.68 15.90 -15.92
C PHE A 78 -4.77 16.54 -16.96
N GLU A 79 -3.57 16.01 -17.17
CA GLU A 79 -2.82 16.38 -18.37
C GLU A 79 -3.70 15.98 -19.56
N PRO A 80 -4.21 16.95 -20.36
CA PRO A 80 -5.08 16.62 -21.46
C PRO A 80 -4.32 15.70 -22.40
N ALA A 81 -4.87 14.51 -22.62
CA ALA A 81 -4.27 13.51 -23.48
C ALA A 81 -3.91 14.15 -24.82
N ARG A 82 -2.61 14.18 -25.13
CA ARG A 82 -2.16 14.70 -26.42
C ARG A 82 -2.88 13.92 -27.52
N PRO A 83 -3.54 14.57 -28.48
CA PRO A 83 -4.21 13.88 -29.57
C PRO A 83 -3.23 12.94 -30.28
N GLY A 84 -3.55 11.64 -30.33
CA GLY A 84 -2.68 10.61 -30.94
C GLY A 84 -1.63 9.98 -30.01
N ALA A 85 -1.59 10.33 -28.71
CA ALA A 85 -0.69 9.66 -27.78
C ALA A 85 -1.10 8.18 -27.55
N PRO A 86 -0.14 7.25 -27.47
CA PRO A 86 -0.40 5.85 -27.12
C PRO A 86 -1.17 5.73 -25.80
N VAL A 87 -2.10 4.78 -25.71
CA VAL A 87 -2.94 4.55 -24.51
C VAL A 87 -2.11 4.37 -23.24
N LEU A 88 -0.92 3.77 -23.35
CA LEU A 88 0.02 3.53 -22.24
C LEU A 88 0.74 4.79 -21.72
N THR A 89 0.79 5.86 -22.52
CA THR A 89 1.48 7.12 -22.16
C THR A 89 0.53 8.18 -21.61
N ARG A 90 -0.77 7.90 -21.61
CA ARG A 90 -1.83 8.80 -21.11
C ARG A 90 -2.10 8.53 -19.63
N GLU A 91 -2.49 9.56 -18.89
CA GLU A 91 -3.09 9.40 -17.56
C GLU A 91 -4.45 8.69 -17.66
N TRP A 92 -4.63 7.64 -16.86
CA TRP A 92 -5.85 6.85 -16.84
C TRP A 92 -6.81 7.38 -15.77
N GLY A 93 -8.09 7.51 -16.12
CA GLY A 93 -9.11 7.95 -15.19
C GLY A 93 -9.40 6.92 -14.08
N TRP A 94 -10.10 7.35 -13.03
CA TRP A 94 -10.48 6.49 -11.91
C TRP A 94 -11.37 5.31 -12.35
N VAL A 95 -12.17 5.49 -13.41
CA VAL A 95 -13.05 4.42 -13.93
C VAL A 95 -12.23 3.28 -14.55
N SER A 96 -11.31 3.59 -15.48
CA SER A 96 -10.54 2.55 -16.17
C SER A 96 -9.56 1.84 -15.22
N THR A 97 -8.91 2.59 -14.34
CA THR A 97 -8.03 2.03 -13.31
C THR A 97 -8.81 1.19 -12.30
N GLY A 98 -9.99 1.65 -11.88
CA GLY A 98 -10.87 0.92 -10.96
C GLY A 98 -11.38 -0.41 -11.54
N ILE A 99 -11.83 -0.41 -12.80
CA ILE A 99 -12.26 -1.64 -13.49
C ILE A 99 -11.09 -2.63 -13.58
N LEU A 100 -9.92 -2.19 -14.03
CA LEU A 100 -8.76 -3.08 -14.20
C LEU A 100 -8.23 -3.61 -12.87
N ALA A 101 -8.12 -2.76 -11.84
CA ALA A 101 -7.76 -3.21 -10.51
C ALA A 101 -8.78 -4.22 -9.96
N GLY A 102 -10.08 -3.95 -10.15
CA GLY A 102 -11.16 -4.86 -9.77
C GLY A 102 -11.09 -6.21 -10.48
N LEU A 103 -10.80 -6.22 -11.79
CA LEU A 103 -10.62 -7.45 -12.57
C LEU A 103 -9.40 -8.25 -12.10
N VAL A 104 -8.28 -7.59 -11.76
CA VAL A 104 -7.09 -8.26 -11.21
C VAL A 104 -7.41 -8.87 -9.85
N ILE A 105 -8.12 -8.16 -8.98
CA ILE A 105 -8.55 -8.67 -7.67
C ILE A 105 -9.50 -9.86 -7.85
N LEU A 106 -10.46 -9.75 -8.76
CA LEU A 106 -11.39 -10.84 -9.07
C LEU A 106 -10.67 -12.07 -9.60
N ALA A 107 -9.71 -11.89 -10.53
CA ALA A 107 -8.92 -12.98 -11.08
C ALA A 107 -8.06 -13.69 -10.01
N ALA A 108 -7.40 -12.93 -9.13
CA ALA A 108 -6.65 -13.50 -8.02
C ALA A 108 -7.57 -14.26 -7.05
N THR A 109 -8.73 -13.68 -6.72
CA THR A 109 -9.71 -14.31 -5.83
C THR A 109 -10.30 -15.59 -6.45
N ALA A 110 -10.54 -15.60 -7.76
CA ALA A 110 -11.01 -16.77 -8.49
C ALA A 110 -10.01 -17.93 -8.47
N GLN A 111 -8.71 -17.64 -8.33
CA GLN A 111 -7.65 -18.64 -8.14
C GLN A 111 -7.53 -19.11 -6.67
N GLY A 112 -8.41 -18.65 -5.78
CA GLY A 112 -8.33 -18.90 -4.34
C GLY A 112 -7.19 -18.13 -3.65
N GLN A 113 -6.60 -17.16 -4.35
CA GLN A 113 -5.47 -16.37 -3.86
C GLN A 113 -5.92 -15.00 -3.37
N TYR A 114 -5.07 -14.37 -2.56
CA TYR A 114 -5.36 -13.09 -1.94
C TYR A 114 -4.21 -12.11 -2.21
N LEU A 115 -4.54 -10.94 -2.75
CA LEU A 115 -3.59 -9.87 -3.06
C LEU A 115 -3.14 -9.16 -1.78
N GLY A 116 -2.00 -9.60 -1.23
CA GLY A 116 -1.39 -8.99 -0.05
C GLY A 116 0.11 -8.82 -0.22
N ILE A 117 0.57 -7.57 -0.27
CA ILE A 117 2.00 -7.26 -0.43
C ILE A 117 2.79 -7.71 0.82
N SER A 118 2.34 -7.34 2.03
CA SER A 118 3.03 -7.73 3.28
C SER A 118 3.15 -9.25 3.45
N GLY A 119 2.06 -9.99 3.18
CA GLY A 119 2.08 -11.45 3.18
C GLY A 119 2.97 -12.06 2.09
N GLY A 120 3.04 -11.43 0.91
CA GLY A 120 3.95 -11.83 -0.15
C GLY A 120 5.42 -11.57 0.15
N PHE A 121 5.75 -10.49 0.87
CA PHE A 121 7.11 -10.27 1.38
C PHE A 121 7.50 -11.32 2.43
N ALA A 122 6.61 -11.65 3.35
CA ALA A 122 6.84 -12.73 4.32
C ALA A 122 7.03 -14.08 3.63
N ALA A 123 6.17 -14.41 2.66
CA ALA A 123 6.29 -15.63 1.87
C ALA A 123 7.59 -15.67 1.06
N LEU A 124 7.91 -14.60 0.34
CA LEU A 124 9.17 -14.50 -0.41
C LEU A 124 10.38 -14.66 0.49
N THR A 125 10.38 -14.03 1.67
CA THR A 125 11.45 -14.18 2.65
C THR A 125 11.58 -15.63 3.10
N SER A 126 10.47 -16.30 3.42
CA SER A 126 10.48 -17.70 3.84
C SER A 126 10.99 -18.65 2.75
N HIS A 127 10.58 -18.44 1.49
CA HIS A 127 11.07 -19.23 0.35
C HIS A 127 12.58 -19.01 0.13
N VAL A 128 13.07 -17.78 0.30
CA VAL A 128 14.50 -17.47 0.16
C VAL A 128 15.30 -18.05 1.32
N THR A 129 14.83 -17.95 2.56
CA THR A 129 15.59 -18.43 3.72
C THR A 129 15.59 -19.95 3.86
N ASP A 130 14.56 -20.64 3.37
CA ASP A 130 14.53 -22.10 3.35
C ASP A 130 15.63 -22.68 2.45
N LEU A 131 16.03 -21.98 1.38
CA LEU A 131 17.21 -22.34 0.57
C LEU A 131 18.52 -22.34 1.37
N PHE A 132 18.57 -21.59 2.47
CA PHE A 132 19.71 -21.54 3.39
C PHE A 132 19.48 -22.38 4.66
N GLY A 133 18.40 -23.16 4.74
CA GLY A 133 18.05 -23.99 5.89
C GLY A 133 17.43 -23.25 7.07
N TYR A 134 17.00 -21.99 6.89
CA TYR A 134 16.32 -21.20 7.94
C TYR A 134 14.82 -21.10 7.66
N ARG A 135 14.00 -21.62 8.60
CA ARG A 135 12.54 -21.53 8.53
C ARG A 135 12.01 -20.46 9.46
N LEU A 136 11.22 -19.55 8.92
CA LEU A 136 10.55 -18.50 9.69
C LEU A 136 9.45 -19.12 10.55
N ALA A 137 9.35 -18.69 11.80
CA ALA A 137 8.26 -19.08 12.70
C ALA A 137 6.91 -18.50 12.24
N SER A 138 6.95 -17.36 11.56
CA SER A 138 5.78 -16.65 11.04
C SER A 138 5.17 -17.28 9.78
N VAL A 139 5.94 -18.05 9.03
CA VAL A 139 5.50 -18.79 7.83
C VAL A 139 6.14 -20.18 7.86
N THR A 140 5.46 -21.13 8.50
CA THR A 140 5.99 -22.48 8.73
C THR A 140 5.69 -23.46 7.60
N VAL A 141 4.73 -23.14 6.73
CA VAL A 141 4.28 -24.00 5.64
C VAL A 141 4.59 -23.32 4.32
N LEU A 142 5.38 -24.01 3.48
CA LEU A 142 5.66 -23.64 2.10
C LEU A 142 4.77 -24.49 1.20
N ASP A 143 3.79 -23.83 0.60
CA ASP A 143 2.74 -24.41 -0.23
C ASP A 143 2.58 -23.59 -1.53
N ASP A 144 1.67 -24.01 -2.39
CA ASP A 144 1.38 -23.30 -3.63
C ASP A 144 0.86 -21.88 -3.38
N THR A 145 0.18 -21.63 -2.25
CA THR A 145 -0.37 -20.30 -1.93
C THR A 145 0.74 -19.31 -1.54
N THR A 146 1.69 -19.73 -0.71
CA THR A 146 2.87 -18.94 -0.35
C THR A 146 3.80 -18.75 -1.53
N ALA A 147 3.97 -19.77 -2.38
CA ALA A 147 4.73 -19.64 -3.62
C ALA A 147 4.07 -18.62 -4.57
N TRP A 148 2.75 -18.66 -4.73
CA TRP A 148 2.01 -17.67 -5.52
C TRP A 148 2.19 -16.25 -4.98
N ARG A 149 2.08 -16.06 -3.66
CA ARG A 149 2.27 -14.75 -3.01
C ARG A 149 3.70 -14.23 -3.15
N ALA A 150 4.68 -15.12 -3.05
CA ALA A 150 6.09 -14.79 -3.28
C ALA A 150 6.33 -14.37 -4.74
N ALA A 151 5.79 -15.13 -5.69
CA ALA A 151 5.89 -14.81 -7.12
C ALA A 151 5.20 -13.48 -7.46
N MET A 152 4.06 -13.17 -6.83
CA MET A 152 3.35 -11.90 -7.02
C MET A 152 4.21 -10.70 -6.59
N VAL A 153 4.83 -10.76 -5.41
CA VAL A 153 5.71 -9.68 -4.93
C VAL A 153 7.00 -9.62 -5.75
N ALA A 154 7.56 -10.76 -6.14
CA ALA A 154 8.72 -10.81 -7.02
C ALA A 154 8.42 -10.17 -8.39
N GLY A 155 7.22 -10.38 -8.94
CA GLY A 155 6.75 -9.82 -10.20
C GLY A 155 6.37 -8.33 -10.13
N LEU A 156 6.09 -7.79 -8.93
CA LEU A 156 5.72 -6.39 -8.74
C LEU A 156 6.80 -5.42 -9.23
N PHE A 157 8.07 -5.69 -8.90
CA PHE A 157 9.20 -4.84 -9.29
C PHE A 157 9.45 -4.79 -10.81
N PRO A 158 9.62 -5.92 -11.53
CA PRO A 158 9.78 -5.90 -12.98
C PRO A 158 8.51 -5.41 -13.69
N GLY A 159 7.31 -5.69 -13.17
CA GLY A 159 6.06 -5.17 -13.72
C GLY A 159 5.97 -3.65 -13.65
N ALA A 160 6.33 -3.06 -12.50
CA ALA A 160 6.41 -1.62 -12.32
C ALA A 160 7.49 -1.00 -13.22
N MET A 161 8.66 -1.65 -13.32
CA MET A 161 9.75 -1.19 -14.18
C MET A 161 9.36 -1.21 -15.67
N LEU A 162 8.74 -2.29 -16.15
CA LEU A 162 8.25 -2.41 -17.51
C LEU A 162 7.18 -1.35 -17.81
N SER A 163 6.26 -1.13 -16.88
CA SER A 163 5.23 -0.09 -16.99
C SER A 163 5.85 1.31 -17.10
N ALA A 164 6.88 1.60 -16.30
CA ALA A 164 7.59 2.87 -16.35
C ALA A 164 8.35 3.07 -17.68
N PHE A 165 8.96 2.01 -18.23
CA PHE A 165 9.61 2.06 -19.54
C PHE A 165 8.61 2.26 -20.68
N LEU A 166 7.51 1.52 -20.69
CA LEU A 166 6.47 1.62 -21.74
C LEU A 166 5.74 2.97 -21.72
N SER A 167 5.53 3.55 -20.55
CA SER A 167 4.92 4.88 -20.40
C SER A 167 5.92 6.03 -20.59
N GLY A 168 7.22 5.75 -20.70
CA GLY A 168 8.26 6.78 -20.77
C GLY A 168 8.37 7.65 -19.51
N SER A 169 7.79 7.19 -18.38
CA SER A 169 7.67 7.94 -17.13
C SER A 169 8.87 7.77 -16.18
N VAL A 170 9.97 7.21 -16.67
CA VAL A 170 11.21 7.03 -15.90
C VAL A 170 11.84 8.40 -15.60
N ARG A 171 11.38 9.06 -14.55
CA ARG A 171 11.92 10.33 -14.06
C ARG A 171 12.60 10.14 -12.70
N ASN A 172 13.71 10.84 -12.49
CA ASN A 172 14.21 11.00 -11.13
C ASN A 172 13.33 12.06 -10.45
N VAL A 173 12.41 11.60 -9.60
CA VAL A 173 11.55 12.51 -8.83
C VAL A 173 12.40 13.18 -7.75
N PRO A 174 12.47 14.52 -7.73
CA PRO A 174 13.12 15.24 -6.65
C PRO A 174 12.38 15.02 -5.33
N VAL A 175 13.00 15.42 -4.22
CA VAL A 175 12.30 15.45 -2.93
C VAL A 175 11.17 16.46 -3.02
N THR A 176 9.99 16.11 -2.51
CA THR A 176 8.86 17.05 -2.49
C THR A 176 9.27 18.34 -1.79
N PRO A 177 8.87 19.53 -2.29
CA PRO A 177 9.20 20.80 -1.69
C PRO A 177 8.73 20.90 -0.24
N LEU A 178 7.68 20.16 0.12
CA LEU A 178 7.21 20.02 1.49
C LEU A 178 8.27 19.39 2.40
N TRP A 179 8.87 18.29 1.97
CA TRP A 179 9.91 17.61 2.73
C TRP A 179 11.21 18.42 2.75
N SER A 180 11.58 19.07 1.66
CA SER A 180 12.82 19.88 1.62
C SER A 180 12.72 21.17 2.45
N ALA A 181 11.52 21.75 2.58
CA ALA A 181 11.27 22.90 3.44
C ALA A 181 11.16 22.51 4.93
N ALA A 182 10.58 21.35 5.20
CA ALA A 182 10.45 20.84 6.56
C ALA A 182 11.79 20.29 7.06
N PHE A 183 12.40 19.33 6.37
CA PHE A 183 13.56 18.56 6.82
C PHE A 183 14.83 18.92 6.05
N GLU A 184 15.99 18.67 6.67
CA GLU A 184 17.26 18.78 5.98
C GLU A 184 17.31 17.82 4.78
N SER A 185 17.60 18.36 3.60
CA SER A 185 17.60 17.65 2.32
C SER A 185 18.78 16.68 2.12
N GLY A 186 19.57 16.45 3.18
CA GLY A 186 20.74 15.58 3.15
C GLY A 186 20.43 14.12 2.80
N MET A 187 21.38 13.45 2.14
CA MET A 187 21.21 12.04 1.76
C MET A 187 21.00 11.12 2.98
N LYS A 188 21.70 11.38 4.09
CA LYS A 188 21.68 10.53 5.30
C LYS A 188 20.34 10.59 6.04
N SER A 189 19.76 11.78 6.20
CA SER A 189 18.43 11.94 6.82
C SER A 189 17.35 11.25 5.98
N ARG A 190 17.46 11.32 4.65
CA ARG A 190 16.55 10.64 3.71
C ARG A 190 16.69 9.12 3.75
N ALA A 191 17.92 8.64 3.72
CA ALA A 191 18.21 7.21 3.76
C ALA A 191 17.66 6.58 5.05
N SER A 192 17.94 7.19 6.20
CA SER A 192 17.43 6.72 7.49
C SER A 192 15.90 6.78 7.57
N ALA A 193 15.26 7.85 7.09
CA ALA A 193 13.80 7.97 7.08
C ALA A 193 13.13 6.90 6.19
N VAL A 194 13.66 6.65 4.99
CA VAL A 194 13.12 5.64 4.07
C VAL A 194 13.32 4.22 4.60
N PHE A 195 14.50 3.94 5.17
CA PHE A 195 14.79 2.65 5.81
C PHE A 195 13.87 2.40 7.01
N ALA A 196 13.79 3.35 7.95
CA ALA A 196 12.96 3.24 9.13
C ALA A 196 11.47 3.15 8.77
N GLY A 197 11.03 3.93 7.76
CA GLY A 197 9.67 3.85 7.23
C GLY A 197 9.36 2.48 6.66
N GLY A 198 10.25 1.92 5.83
CA GLY A 198 10.11 0.56 5.29
C GLY A 198 10.07 -0.53 6.37
N PHE A 199 10.91 -0.40 7.40
CA PHE A 199 10.91 -1.29 8.55
C PHE A 199 9.59 -1.22 9.33
N LEU A 200 9.18 -0.02 9.73
CA LEU A 200 7.97 0.18 10.54
C LEU A 200 6.70 -0.19 9.79
N ILE A 201 6.60 0.12 8.49
CA ILE A 201 5.42 -0.21 7.70
C ILE A 201 5.26 -1.72 7.51
N MET A 202 6.37 -2.46 7.30
CA MET A 202 6.31 -3.90 7.17
C MET A 202 6.01 -4.58 8.49
N LEU A 203 6.73 -4.21 9.56
CA LEU A 203 6.48 -4.73 10.89
C LEU A 203 5.04 -4.48 11.31
N GLY A 204 4.55 -3.24 11.17
CA GLY A 204 3.18 -2.86 11.50
C GLY A 204 2.14 -3.59 10.65
N ALA A 205 2.38 -3.75 9.34
CA ALA A 205 1.48 -4.49 8.47
C ALA A 205 1.40 -5.98 8.84
N LEU A 206 2.49 -6.60 9.27
CA LEU A 206 2.50 -8.00 9.68
C LEU A 206 1.89 -8.21 11.06
N VAL A 207 2.19 -7.34 12.03
CA VAL A 207 1.57 -7.33 13.37
C VAL A 207 0.06 -7.10 13.26
N GLY A 208 -0.37 -6.16 12.43
CA GLY A 208 -1.78 -5.89 12.18
C GLY A 208 -2.49 -7.03 11.42
N GLY A 209 -1.76 -7.92 10.75
CA GLY A 209 -2.37 -8.97 9.93
C GLY A 209 -2.81 -8.52 8.53
N GLY A 210 -2.25 -7.42 8.03
CA GLY A 210 -2.45 -6.99 6.65
C GLY A 210 -1.88 -5.61 6.32
N CYS A 211 -1.78 -5.35 5.02
CA CYS A 211 -1.43 -4.03 4.46
C CYS A 211 -2.65 -3.39 3.80
N THR A 212 -2.50 -2.17 3.28
CA THR A 212 -3.54 -1.48 2.51
C THR A 212 -4.00 -2.32 1.32
N THR A 213 -3.12 -2.88 0.50
CA THR A 213 -3.53 -3.70 -0.65
C THR A 213 -4.38 -4.91 -0.25
N GLY A 214 -3.98 -5.62 0.81
CA GLY A 214 -4.76 -6.73 1.32
C GLY A 214 -6.07 -6.28 1.93
N GLN A 215 -5.99 -5.60 3.07
CA GLN A 215 -7.17 -5.33 3.89
C GLN A 215 -8.07 -4.24 3.29
N PHE A 216 -7.52 -3.27 2.56
CA PHE A 216 -8.32 -2.24 1.89
C PHE A 216 -8.80 -2.71 0.52
N MET A 217 -7.91 -3.00 -0.42
CA MET A 217 -8.34 -3.29 -1.81
C MET A 217 -9.01 -4.66 -1.96
N ALA A 218 -8.45 -5.72 -1.38
CA ALA A 218 -9.02 -7.06 -1.46
C ALA A 218 -10.02 -7.37 -0.33
N GLY A 219 -9.90 -6.73 0.84
CA GLY A 219 -10.74 -6.97 2.02
C GLY A 219 -12.03 -6.15 2.10
N PHE A 220 -12.08 -4.91 1.60
CA PHE A 220 -13.32 -4.11 1.64
C PHE A 220 -14.45 -4.72 0.79
N PRO A 221 -14.19 -5.24 -0.43
CA PRO A 221 -15.24 -5.86 -1.24
C PRO A 221 -15.88 -7.11 -0.61
N THR A 222 -15.19 -7.76 0.35
CA THR A 222 -15.73 -8.92 1.08
C THR A 222 -16.61 -8.54 2.28
N LEU A 223 -16.80 -7.23 2.51
CA LEU A 223 -17.57 -6.68 3.64
C LEU A 223 -17.04 -7.16 5.00
N SER A 224 -15.73 -7.42 5.11
CA SER A 224 -15.08 -7.84 6.34
C SER A 224 -15.04 -6.71 7.37
N VAL A 225 -15.57 -6.97 8.58
CA VAL A 225 -15.56 -5.98 9.69
C VAL A 225 -14.14 -5.63 10.09
N GLY A 226 -13.26 -6.65 10.15
CA GLY A 226 -11.84 -6.45 10.47
C GLY A 226 -11.14 -5.58 9.43
N SER A 227 -11.48 -5.74 8.16
CA SER A 227 -10.92 -4.92 7.08
C SER A 227 -11.35 -3.45 7.20
N PHE A 228 -12.62 -3.18 7.50
CA PHE A 228 -13.08 -1.81 7.78
C PHE A 228 -12.40 -1.19 9.00
N ALA A 229 -12.28 -1.94 10.09
CA ALA A 229 -11.61 -1.48 11.30
C ALA A 229 -10.13 -1.14 11.03
N MET A 230 -9.40 -2.03 10.34
CA MET A 230 -8.02 -1.78 9.95
C MET A 230 -7.87 -0.61 8.98
N GLY A 231 -8.78 -0.48 8.01
CA GLY A 231 -8.79 0.66 7.10
C GLY A 231 -8.90 1.98 7.86
N MET A 232 -9.85 2.09 8.78
CA MET A 232 -10.04 3.29 9.61
C MET A 232 -8.81 3.61 10.46
N THR A 233 -8.19 2.61 11.09
CA THR A 233 -6.98 2.84 11.90
C THR A 233 -5.78 3.26 11.05
N PHE A 234 -5.60 2.71 9.84
CA PHE A 234 -4.55 3.17 8.91
C PHE A 234 -4.71 4.64 8.55
N PHE A 235 -5.93 5.08 8.22
CA PHE A 235 -6.18 6.49 7.91
C PHE A 235 -5.99 7.38 9.13
N ALA A 236 -6.53 7.00 10.29
CA ALA A 236 -6.43 7.79 11.52
C ALA A 236 -4.96 7.94 11.98
N VAL A 237 -4.21 6.83 12.05
CA VAL A 237 -2.81 6.82 12.46
C VAL A 237 -1.92 7.49 11.41
N GLY A 238 -2.17 7.26 10.12
CA GLY A 238 -1.43 7.92 9.04
C GLY A 238 -1.59 9.43 9.09
N MET A 239 -2.82 9.90 9.28
CA MET A 239 -3.12 11.32 9.45
C MET A 239 -2.45 11.88 10.71
N ALA A 240 -2.62 11.22 11.86
CA ALA A 240 -1.98 11.62 13.11
C ALA A 240 -0.46 11.69 13.01
N THR A 241 0.16 10.70 12.34
CA THR A 241 1.61 10.66 12.10
C THR A 241 2.05 11.83 11.22
N ALA A 242 1.28 12.18 10.18
CA ALA A 242 1.56 13.37 9.38
C ALA A 242 1.47 14.66 10.22
N PHE A 243 0.42 14.80 11.05
CA PHE A 243 0.28 15.95 11.96
C PHE A 243 1.46 16.06 12.94
N LEU A 244 1.89 14.93 13.52
CA LEU A 244 3.02 14.87 14.46
C LEU A 244 4.35 15.17 13.77
N LEU A 245 4.59 14.60 12.59
CA LEU A 245 5.83 14.76 11.84
C LEU A 245 6.08 16.23 11.46
N TYR A 246 5.02 16.96 11.12
CA TYR A 246 5.09 18.39 10.80
C TYR A 246 4.70 19.31 11.97
N TRP A 247 4.54 18.76 13.17
CA TRP A 247 4.18 19.52 14.36
C TRP A 247 5.21 20.63 14.64
N GLY A 248 4.74 21.87 14.78
CA GLY A 248 5.61 23.04 14.98
C GLY A 248 6.25 23.61 13.71
N ARG A 249 6.05 22.99 12.54
CA ARG A 249 6.51 23.50 11.23
C ARG A 249 5.37 24.05 10.37
N TRP A 250 4.19 24.25 10.96
CA TRP A 250 2.97 24.75 10.32
C TRP A 250 3.16 26.08 9.57
N ARG A 251 4.00 26.98 10.06
CA ARG A 251 4.29 28.26 9.37
C ARG A 251 5.00 28.04 8.04
N LYS A 252 5.99 27.13 8.00
CA LYS A 252 6.69 26.75 6.76
C LYS A 252 5.77 25.99 5.79
N LEU A 253 4.88 25.14 6.32
CA LEU A 253 3.85 24.47 5.52
C LEU A 253 2.90 25.49 4.87
N ALA A 254 2.47 26.51 5.60
CA ALA A 254 1.61 27.57 5.07
C ALA A 254 2.30 28.40 3.98
N GLU A 255 3.58 28.74 4.17
CA GLU A 255 4.39 29.43 3.15
C GLU A 255 4.55 28.61 1.87
N VAL A 256 4.79 27.30 2.01
CA VAL A 256 4.94 26.38 0.88
C VAL A 256 3.60 26.15 0.18
N ARG A 257 2.50 25.99 0.92
CA ARG A 257 1.13 25.86 0.37
C ARG A 257 0.69 27.14 -0.36
N GLY A 258 1.11 28.31 0.12
CA GLY A 258 0.88 29.60 -0.52
C GLY A 258 1.62 29.80 -1.84
N ARG A 259 2.64 28.98 -2.15
CA ARG A 259 3.40 29.06 -3.41
C ARG A 259 2.71 28.41 -4.60
N ALA A 260 1.45 27.98 -4.49
CA ALA A 260 0.72 27.27 -5.53
C ALA A 260 1.56 26.10 -6.10
N LEU A 261 2.01 25.22 -5.21
CA LEU A 261 2.71 24.00 -5.59
C LEU A 261 1.84 23.18 -6.54
N ASP A 262 2.45 22.70 -7.61
CA ASP A 262 1.81 21.82 -8.55
C ASP A 262 2.00 20.37 -8.07
N LEU A 263 0.98 19.79 -7.44
CA LEU A 263 1.04 18.45 -6.81
C LEU A 263 1.49 17.32 -7.75
N ALA A 264 1.46 17.54 -9.07
CA ALA A 264 1.92 16.60 -10.09
C ALA A 264 3.43 16.72 -10.40
N THR A 265 4.04 17.90 -10.20
CA THR A 265 5.41 18.18 -10.64
C THR A 265 6.37 18.60 -9.52
N ASP A 266 5.83 19.06 -8.39
CA ASP A 266 6.56 19.50 -7.19
C ASP A 266 6.54 18.44 -6.07
#